data_AF-A0A4Z0NH66-F1
#
_entry.id   AF-A0A4Z0NH66-F1
#
_cell.length_a   1.000
_cell.length_b   1.000
_cell.length_c   1.000
_cell.angle_alpha   90.00
_cell.angle_beta   90.00
_cell.angle_gamma   90.00
#
_symmetry.space_group_name_H-M   'P 1'
#
loop_
_entity.id
_entity.type
_entity.pdbx_description
1 polymer ?
#
loop_
_entity_poly.entity_id
_entity_poly.type
_entity_poly.pdbx_seq_one_letter_code
_entity_poly.pdbx_strand_id
1 'polypeptide(L)'
;VVPVFKDVNKKSVTELSRELTTISKKARDGKLTAGEMQGGCFTISSIGGLGTTHFAPIVNAPEVAILGVSKSAQEPEWNRKEVVPRLMMPISVSFDSRVID
;
A
#
# COMPACT_ATOMS: atom_id res chain seq x y z
N VAL A 1 -7.12 -2.08 -11.54
CA VAL A 1 -5.79 -2.19 -12.18
C VAL A 1 -4.72 -2.03 -11.12
N VAL A 2 -3.62 -2.78 -11.19
CA VAL A 2 -2.50 -2.72 -10.25
C VAL A 2 -1.23 -2.37 -11.04
N PRO A 3 -0.81 -1.09 -11.09
CA PRO A 3 0.40 -0.72 -11.79
C PRO A 3 1.64 -1.10 -10.97
N VAL A 4 2.72 -1.46 -11.67
CA VAL A 4 3.97 -1.93 -11.09
C VAL A 4 5.02 -0.83 -11.16
N PHE A 5 5.58 -0.49 -10.00
CA PHE A 5 6.72 0.41 -9.87
C PHE A 5 8.00 -0.44 -9.84
N LYS A 6 8.88 -0.26 -10.83
CA LYS A 6 10.13 -1.03 -10.94
C LYS A 6 11.28 -0.31 -10.24
N ASP A 7 12.27 -1.07 -9.78
CA ASP A 7 13.51 -0.57 -9.16
C ASP A 7 13.26 0.45 -8.03
N VAL A 8 12.21 0.23 -7.22
CA VAL A 8 11.80 1.15 -6.13
C VAL A 8 12.94 1.43 -5.16
N ASN A 9 13.83 0.46 -4.94
CA ASN A 9 15.01 0.57 -4.08
C ASN A 9 16.09 1.55 -4.60
N LYS A 10 16.03 1.95 -5.88
CA LYS A 10 16.97 2.91 -6.48
C LYS A 10 16.40 4.33 -6.57
N LYS A 11 15.15 4.53 -6.18
CA LYS A 11 14.42 5.79 -6.34
C LYS A 11 14.28 6.50 -5.00
N SER A 12 14.41 7.81 -5.03
CA SER A 12 14.05 8.68 -3.91
C SER A 12 12.54 8.79 -3.73
N VAL A 13 12.10 9.22 -2.55
CA VAL A 13 10.68 9.46 -2.25
C VAL A 13 10.07 10.48 -3.22
N THR A 14 10.83 11.50 -3.61
CA THR A 14 10.37 12.53 -4.55
C THR A 14 10.17 11.99 -5.96
N GLU A 15 11.07 11.12 -6.43
CA GLU A 15 10.92 10.46 -7.73
C GLU A 15 9.71 9.52 -7.75
N LEU A 16 9.54 8.71 -6.70
CA LEU A 16 8.39 7.84 -6.55
C LEU A 16 7.07 8.62 -6.53
N SER A 17 7.02 9.76 -5.84
CA SER A 17 5.84 10.63 -5.80
C SER A 17 5.46 11.18 -7.18
N ARG A 18 6.46 11.61 -7.97
CA ARG A 18 6.24 12.07 -9.36
C ARG A 18 5.72 10.94 -10.24
N GLU A 19 6.37 9.78 -10.19
CA GLU A 19 5.98 8.59 -10.96
C GLU A 19 4.57 8.13 -10.59
N LEU A 20 4.25 8.10 -9.29
CA LEU A 20 2.91 7.76 -8.78
C LEU A 20 1.85 8.68 -9.37
N THR A 21 2.11 9.99 -9.44
CA THR A 21 1.19 10.97 -10.02
C THR A 21 0.93 10.68 -11.51
N THR A 22 1.98 10.43 -12.28
CA THR A 22 1.88 10.12 -13.70
C THR A 22 1.13 8.82 -13.97
N ILE A 23 1.51 7.75 -13.27
CA ILE A 23 0.91 6.42 -13.42
C ILE A 23 -0.55 6.42 -12.94
N SER A 24 -0.86 7.10 -11.84
CA SER A 24 -2.24 7.24 -11.35
C SER A 24 -3.14 7.94 -12.37
N LYS A 25 -2.61 8.95 -13.08
CA LYS A 25 -3.35 9.61 -14.16
C LYS A 25 -3.62 8.64 -15.32
N LYS A 26 -2.59 7.91 -15.78
CA LYS A 26 -2.78 6.88 -16.83
C LYS A 26 -3.79 5.82 -16.43
N ALA A 27 -3.77 5.38 -15.17
CA ALA A 27 -4.70 4.39 -14.64
C ALA A 27 -6.15 4.88 -14.70
N ARG A 28 -6.41 6.13 -14.28
CA ARG A 28 -7.73 6.76 -14.36
C ARG A 28 -8.20 6.96 -15.80
N ASP A 29 -7.27 7.31 -16.69
CA ASP A 29 -7.54 7.50 -18.12
C ASP A 29 -7.68 6.17 -18.89
N GLY A 30 -7.46 5.01 -18.24
CA GLY A 30 -7.49 3.69 -18.88
C GLY A 30 -6.33 3.44 -19.86
N LYS A 31 -5.23 4.19 -19.74
CA LYS A 31 -4.08 4.18 -20.66
C LYS A 31 -2.87 3.41 -20.15
N LEU A 32 -3.06 2.53 -19.17
CA LEU A 32 -1.98 1.65 -18.70
C LEU A 32 -1.67 0.60 -19.74
N THR A 33 -0.38 0.42 -20.00
CA THR A 33 0.11 -0.66 -20.87
C THR A 33 0.21 -1.97 -20.07
N ALA A 34 0.20 -3.11 -20.78
CA ALA A 34 0.39 -4.42 -20.13
C ALA A 34 1.73 -4.51 -19.38
N GLY A 35 2.79 -3.90 -19.93
CA GLY A 35 4.12 -3.88 -19.31
C GLY A 35 4.20 -3.05 -18.01
N GLU A 36 3.28 -2.09 -17.82
CA GLU A 36 3.13 -1.32 -16.58
C GLU A 36 2.33 -2.06 -15.51
N MET A 37 1.74 -3.23 -15.81
CA MET A 37 0.94 -4.02 -14.86
C MET A 37 1.56 -5.39 -14.54
N GLN A 38 2.79 -5.65 -14.99
CA GLN A 38 3.46 -6.95 -14.86
C GLN A 38 4.80 -6.86 -14.14
N GLY A 39 5.19 -7.97 -13.51
CA GLY A 39 6.49 -8.11 -12.83
C GLY A 39 6.53 -7.47 -11.45
N GLY A 40 5.39 -7.37 -10.76
CA GLY A 40 5.33 -6.97 -9.36
C GLY A 40 5.94 -8.04 -8.45
N CYS A 41 6.51 -7.62 -7.33
CA CYS A 41 7.02 -8.52 -6.28
C CYS A 41 6.25 -8.39 -4.96
N PHE A 42 5.52 -7.29 -4.77
CA PHE A 42 4.76 -6.97 -3.58
C PHE A 42 3.70 -5.93 -3.90
N THR A 43 2.50 -6.07 -3.34
CA THR A 43 1.39 -5.15 -3.57
C THR A 43 1.10 -4.31 -2.32
N ILE A 44 0.83 -3.03 -2.53
CA ILE A 44 0.27 -2.13 -1.51
C ILE A 44 -1.15 -1.76 -1.94
N SER A 45 -2.13 -2.06 -1.10
CA SER A 45 -3.53 -1.67 -1.28
C SER A 45 -3.88 -0.60 -0.26
N SER A 46 -4.11 0.63 -0.72
CA SER A 46 -4.53 1.74 0.12
C SER A 46 -6.01 2.01 -0.09
N ILE A 47 -6.82 1.72 0.92
CA ILE A 47 -8.26 1.98 0.91
C ILE A 47 -8.68 2.98 1.99
N GLY A 48 -7.73 3.74 2.54
CA GLY A 48 -8.01 4.78 3.53
C GLY A 48 -9.01 5.84 3.04
N GLY A 49 -9.10 6.08 1.72
CA GLY A 49 -10.11 6.95 1.12
C GLY A 49 -11.56 6.45 1.26
N LEU A 50 -11.77 5.14 1.47
CA LEU A 50 -13.09 4.53 1.66
C LEU A 50 -13.53 4.50 3.13
N GLY A 51 -12.65 4.85 4.07
CA GLY A 51 -12.99 4.94 5.49
C GLY A 51 -12.99 3.62 6.25
N THR A 52 -12.42 2.55 5.71
CA THR A 52 -12.26 1.27 6.42
C THR A 52 -11.14 1.35 7.46
N THR A 53 -11.41 0.79 8.63
CA THR A 53 -10.44 0.74 9.75
C THR A 53 -9.51 -0.46 9.67
N HIS A 54 -10.03 -1.64 9.31
CA HIS A 54 -9.26 -2.86 9.12
C HIS A 54 -9.84 -3.66 7.95
N PHE A 55 -8.98 -4.36 7.20
CA PHE A 55 -9.40 -5.28 6.16
C PHE A 55 -8.34 -6.35 5.93
N ALA A 56 -8.77 -7.51 5.42
CA ALA A 56 -7.88 -8.59 5.01
C ALA A 56 -7.64 -8.46 3.49
N PRO A 57 -6.52 -7.87 3.04
CA PRO A 57 -6.20 -7.82 1.62
C PRO A 57 -5.98 -9.24 1.06
N ILE A 58 -6.34 -9.47 -0.20
CA ILE A 58 -6.11 -10.75 -0.89
C ILE A 58 -4.79 -10.66 -1.64
N VAL A 59 -3.91 -11.65 -1.46
CA VAL A 59 -2.60 -11.71 -2.12
C VAL A 59 -2.78 -11.77 -3.64
N ASN A 60 -2.03 -10.95 -4.36
CA ASN A 60 -2.01 -10.91 -5.82
C ASN A 60 -1.03 -11.96 -6.38
N ALA A 61 -1.46 -13.21 -6.51
CA ALA A 61 -0.60 -14.27 -7.04
C ALA A 61 -0.02 -13.87 -8.43
N PRO A 62 1.28 -14.10 -8.68
CA PRO A 62 2.22 -14.97 -7.97
C PRO A 62 3.00 -14.31 -6.81
N GLU A 63 2.63 -13.11 -6.36
CA GLU A 63 3.24 -12.49 -5.18
C GLU A 63 2.91 -13.28 -3.91
N VAL A 64 3.72 -13.11 -2.87
CA VAL A 64 3.60 -13.89 -1.61
C VAL A 64 3.06 -13.07 -0.45
N ALA A 65 2.92 -11.76 -0.60
CA ALA A 65 2.38 -10.89 0.43
C ALA A 65 1.79 -9.59 -0.15
N ILE A 66 0.86 -9.01 0.60
CA ILE A 66 0.21 -7.73 0.29
C ILE A 66 0.02 -6.92 1.57
N LEU A 67 0.33 -5.63 1.50
CA LEU A 67 0.11 -4.66 2.59
C LEU A 67 -1.19 -3.89 2.34
N GLY A 68 -2.12 -4.00 3.27
CA GLY A 68 -3.30 -3.15 3.38
C GLY A 68 -3.01 -1.93 4.25
N VAL A 69 -3.34 -0.75 3.73
CA VAL A 69 -3.26 0.53 4.46
C VAL A 69 -4.65 1.13 4.59
N SER A 70 -5.07 1.35 5.83
CA SER A 70 -6.39 1.87 6.21
C SER A 70 -6.35 3.36 6.55
N LYS A 71 -7.53 3.94 6.80
CA LYS A 71 -7.65 5.37 7.13
C LYS A 71 -6.95 5.66 8.45
N SER A 72 -6.09 6.68 8.47
CA SER A 72 -5.53 7.17 9.72
C SER A 72 -6.55 7.94 10.55
N ALA A 73 -6.51 7.78 11.87
CA ALA A 73 -7.38 8.47 12.81
C ALA A 73 -6.58 8.96 14.03
N GLN A 74 -7.09 9.99 14.71
CA GLN A 74 -6.56 10.40 16.00
C GLN A 74 -7.04 9.41 17.06
N GLU A 75 -6.11 8.70 17.69
CA GLU A 75 -6.39 7.70 18.72
C GLU A 75 -5.61 8.02 20.00
N PRO A 76 -6.15 7.70 21.18
CA PRO A 76 -5.43 7.85 22.44
C PRO A 76 -4.33 6.78 22.57
N GLU A 77 -3.08 7.20 22.71
CA GLU A 77 -1.93 6.33 22.96
C GLU A 77 -1.40 6.54 24.39
N TRP A 78 -1.16 5.46 25.11
CA TRP A 78 -0.46 5.52 26.38
C TRP A 78 1.05 5.59 26.15
N ASN A 79 1.66 6.75 26.38
CA ASN A 79 3.09 6.97 26.15
C ASN A 79 3.99 6.51 27.32
N ARG A 80 3.48 5.65 28.20
CA ARG A 80 4.09 5.20 29.48
C ARG A 80 4.07 6.21 30.62
N LYS A 81 3.49 7.41 30.43
CA LYS A 81 3.31 8.42 31.49
C LYS A 81 1.89 9.00 31.50
N GLU A 82 1.33 9.27 30.33
CA GLU A 82 0.02 9.87 30.15
C GLU A 82 -0.62 9.38 28.84
N VAL A 83 -1.93 9.62 28.70
CA VAL A 83 -2.65 9.39 27.44
C VAL A 83 -2.48 10.61 26.55
N VAL A 84 -1.90 10.43 25.36
CA VAL A 84 -1.69 11.49 24.37
C VAL A 84 -2.43 11.16 23.07
N PRO A 85 -3.03 12.15 22.38
CA PRO A 85 -3.62 11.92 21.06
C PRO A 85 -2.52 11.73 20.01
N ARG A 86 -2.64 10.66 19.22
CA ARG A 86 -1.69 10.30 18.15
C ARG A 86 -2.42 9.95 16.88
N LEU A 87 -1.85 10.34 15.74
CA LEU A 87 -2.33 9.90 14.44
C LEU A 87 -1.88 8.46 14.21
N MET A 88 -2.81 7.52 14.37
CA MET A 88 -2.56 6.10 14.17
C MET A 88 -3.02 5.68 12.78
N MET A 89 -2.25 4.82 12.13
CA MET A 89 -2.56 4.26 10.81
C MET A 89 -2.59 2.73 10.92
N PRO A 90 -3.79 2.11 10.86
CA PRO A 90 -3.88 0.66 10.85
C PRO A 90 -3.28 0.10 9.57
N ILE A 91 -2.48 -0.95 9.73
CA ILE A 91 -1.89 -1.71 8.64
C ILE A 91 -2.23 -3.19 8.81
N SER A 92 -2.42 -3.90 7.71
CA SER A 92 -2.73 -5.33 7.72
C SER A 92 -1.91 -6.02 6.64
N VAL A 93 -1.15 -7.04 6.99
CA VAL A 93 -0.36 -7.82 6.03
C VAL A 93 -1.01 -9.18 5.87
N SER A 94 -1.43 -9.48 4.64
CA SER A 94 -1.77 -10.84 4.26
C SER A 94 -0.59 -11.44 3.53
N PHE A 95 -0.28 -12.70 3.82
CA PHE A 95 0.86 -13.39 3.23
C PHE A 95 0.55 -14.87 3.02
N ASP A 96 1.32 -15.49 2.15
CA ASP A 96 1.30 -16.93 1.91
C ASP A 96 2.14 -17.64 2.98
N SER A 97 1.46 -18.30 3.92
CA SER A 97 2.11 -19.02 5.02
C SER A 97 2.91 -20.26 4.57
N ARG A 98 2.77 -20.67 3.30
CA ARG A 98 3.65 -21.71 2.72
C ARG A 98 5.07 -21.20 2.49
N VAL A 99 5.24 -19.88 2.41
CA VAL A 99 6.51 -19.22 2.07
C VAL A 99 7.06 -18.42 3.26
N ILE A 100 6.18 -17.83 4.08
CA ILE A 100 6.54 -16.94 5.20
C ILE A 100 5.99 -17.54 6.50
N ASP A 101 6.85 -17.66 7.52
CA ASP A 101 6.54 -18.09 8.90
C ASP A 101 6.55 -16.88 9.85
#